data_AF-A0A6B1BMH2-F1
#
_entry.id   AF-A0A6B1BMH2-F1
#
_cell.length_a   1.000
_cell.length_b   1.000
_cell.length_c   1.000
_cell.angle_alpha   90.00
_cell.angle_beta   90.00
_cell.angle_gamma   90.00
#
_symmetry.space_group_name_H-M   'P 1'
#
loop_
_entity.id
_entity.type
_entity.pdbx_description
1 polymer ?
#
loop_
_entity_poly.entity_id
_entity_poly.type
_entity_poly.pdbx_seq_one_letter_code
_entity_poly.pdbx_strand_id
1 'polypeptide(L)'
;MRNFILRARKGPTTPDFSLDNLSRVGRLEIVAHCLVNALFYSQNIRTNTVVHLVFDGPSDPPKTVRFESDHLTYLGGFDERTLAGAVQKALSAGKGLSLGEERQVDDGLFVAKKGFERVVQDRTESLYVLERRGVDIRTVTFPQDVTFVFSDHLTMPKKTAKYLRRLGAKPICVGPRMLFASQCIVLLHNELDRQDIW
;
A
#
# COMPACT_ATOMS: atom_id res chain seq x y z
N MET A 1 -11.23 -10.43 -0.39
CA MET A 1 -10.66 -9.08 -0.50
C MET A 1 -9.20 -9.09 -0.14
N ARG A 2 -8.36 -8.53 -1.03
CA ARG A 2 -6.91 -8.43 -0.87
C ARG A 2 -6.54 -7.00 -0.51
N ASN A 3 -6.10 -6.77 0.73
CA ASN A 3 -5.74 -5.45 1.20
C ASN A 3 -4.22 -5.32 1.36
N PHE A 4 -3.62 -4.28 0.76
CA PHE A 4 -2.20 -3.98 0.86
C PHE A 4 -2.00 -2.62 1.53
N ILE A 5 -1.32 -2.60 2.68
CA ILE A 5 -0.97 -1.36 3.39
C ILE A 5 0.54 -1.16 3.28
N LEU A 6 0.93 -0.23 2.41
CA LEU A 6 2.32 0.22 2.26
C LEU A 6 2.57 1.45 3.13
N ARG A 7 3.54 1.34 4.04
CA ARG A 7 4.03 2.49 4.80
C ARG A 7 5.23 3.16 4.10
N ALA A 8 4.98 4.27 3.41
CA ALA A 8 5.97 5.09 2.72
C ALA A 8 6.50 6.20 3.64
N ARG A 9 7.48 5.88 4.48
CA ARG A 9 7.90 6.76 5.60
C ARG A 9 8.56 8.07 5.18
N LYS A 10 9.16 8.10 3.99
CA LYS A 10 9.77 9.31 3.42
C LYS A 10 8.96 9.92 2.29
N GLY A 11 7.86 9.28 1.89
CA GLY A 11 7.03 9.78 0.80
C GLY A 11 6.31 11.07 1.19
N PRO A 12 5.96 11.91 0.20
CA PRO A 12 5.43 13.25 0.42
C PRO A 12 4.01 13.21 1.00
N THR A 13 3.66 14.22 1.81
CA THR A 13 2.29 14.42 2.34
C THR A 13 1.60 15.64 1.73
N THR A 14 2.26 16.33 0.81
CA THR A 14 1.70 17.41 -0.01
C THR A 14 1.97 17.12 -1.49
N PRO A 15 1.24 17.73 -2.45
CA PRO A 15 1.46 17.48 -3.87
C PRO A 15 2.70 18.18 -4.44
N ASP A 16 3.45 18.91 -3.62
CA ASP A 16 4.49 19.85 -4.07
C ASP A 16 5.81 19.11 -4.38
N PHE A 17 5.80 18.28 -5.42
CA PHE A 17 6.95 17.51 -5.88
C PHE A 17 6.97 17.35 -7.41
N SER A 18 8.16 17.15 -7.98
CA SER A 18 8.32 16.91 -9.41
C SER A 18 8.03 15.45 -9.78
N LEU A 19 7.27 15.25 -10.86
CA LEU A 19 7.03 13.94 -11.46
C LEU A 19 8.19 13.44 -12.33
N ASP A 20 9.20 14.29 -12.58
CA ASP A 20 10.37 13.96 -13.41
C ASP A 20 11.50 13.30 -12.61
N ASN A 21 11.41 13.28 -11.27
CA ASN A 21 12.49 12.76 -10.42
C ASN A 21 11.99 12.06 -9.15
N LEU A 22 11.13 11.05 -9.34
CA LEU A 22 10.48 10.30 -8.26
C LEU A 22 11.45 9.67 -7.26
N SER A 23 12.65 9.28 -7.71
CA SER A 23 13.75 8.75 -6.89
C SER A 23 14.20 9.70 -5.76
N ARG A 24 14.06 11.01 -5.95
CA ARG A 24 14.42 12.01 -4.94
C ARG A 24 13.23 12.44 -4.08
N VAL A 25 12.01 12.06 -4.46
CA VAL A 25 10.77 12.39 -3.74
C VAL A 25 10.42 11.26 -2.78
N GLY A 26 11.29 11.00 -1.79
CA GLY A 26 11.01 9.98 -0.78
C GLY A 26 10.93 8.56 -1.33
N ARG A 27 11.56 8.29 -2.49
CA ARG A 27 11.50 7.02 -3.23
C ARG A 27 10.12 6.68 -3.80
N LEU A 28 9.43 7.67 -4.40
CA LEU A 28 8.06 7.50 -4.90
C LEU A 28 7.98 6.52 -6.09
N GLU A 29 9.09 6.23 -6.78
CA GLU A 29 9.16 5.17 -7.79
C GLU A 29 8.83 3.80 -7.18
N ILE A 30 9.23 3.54 -5.92
CA ILE A 30 8.89 2.29 -5.22
C ILE A 30 7.39 2.21 -4.98
N VAL A 31 6.76 3.33 -4.64
CA VAL A 31 5.31 3.41 -4.42
C VAL A 31 4.57 3.15 -5.74
N ALA A 32 5.02 3.74 -6.85
CA ALA A 32 4.46 3.47 -8.16
C ALA A 32 4.62 2.00 -8.56
N HIS A 33 5.79 1.39 -8.31
CA HIS A 33 5.99 -0.04 -8.52
C HIS A 33 5.09 -0.92 -7.64
N CYS A 34 4.78 -0.47 -6.43
CA CYS A 34 3.83 -1.19 -5.57
C CYS A 34 2.41 -1.08 -6.10
N LEU A 35 1.98 0.11 -6.53
CA LEU A 35 0.67 0.34 -7.13
C LEU A 35 0.47 -0.51 -8.39
N VAL A 36 1.44 -0.51 -9.31
CA VAL A 36 1.30 -1.28 -10.56
C VAL A 36 1.14 -2.78 -10.26
N ASN A 37 1.96 -3.31 -9.36
CA ASN A 37 1.95 -4.74 -9.06
C ASN A 37 0.78 -5.18 -8.17
N ALA A 38 0.16 -4.26 -7.43
CA ALA A 38 -1.03 -4.55 -6.64
C ALA A 38 -2.31 -4.49 -7.49
N LEU A 39 -2.40 -3.52 -8.41
CA LEU A 39 -3.64 -3.23 -9.10
C LEU A 39 -3.75 -3.91 -10.46
N PHE A 40 -2.66 -4.16 -11.18
CA PHE A 40 -2.74 -4.57 -12.58
C PHE A 40 -2.23 -5.99 -12.83
N TYR A 41 -2.81 -6.62 -13.85
CA TYR A 41 -2.28 -7.84 -14.48
C TYR A 41 -2.64 -7.81 -15.98
N SER A 42 -1.66 -8.04 -16.85
CA SER A 42 -1.85 -7.89 -18.30
C SER A 42 -2.52 -6.55 -18.65
N GLN A 43 -3.68 -6.56 -19.32
CA GLN A 43 -4.46 -5.37 -19.68
C GLN A 43 -5.63 -5.08 -18.72
N ASN A 44 -5.69 -5.76 -17.56
CA ASN A 44 -6.79 -5.67 -16.62
C ASN A 44 -6.37 -5.07 -15.27
N ILE A 45 -7.36 -4.55 -14.56
CA ILE A 45 -7.28 -4.21 -13.14
C ILE A 45 -7.78 -5.42 -12.34
N ARG A 46 -7.05 -5.82 -11.31
CA ARG A 46 -7.46 -6.88 -10.37
C ARG A 46 -8.72 -6.44 -9.66
N THR A 47 -9.74 -7.28 -9.58
CA THR A 47 -10.90 -7.02 -8.73
C THR A 47 -10.56 -7.30 -7.26
N ASN A 48 -11.43 -6.89 -6.35
CA ASN A 48 -11.38 -7.20 -4.92
C ASN A 48 -10.06 -6.82 -4.24
N THR A 49 -9.39 -5.77 -4.72
CA THR A 49 -8.07 -5.34 -4.22
C THR A 49 -8.11 -3.89 -3.72
N VAL A 50 -7.65 -3.69 -2.50
CA VAL A 50 -7.53 -2.36 -1.89
C VAL A 50 -6.07 -2.07 -1.58
N VAL A 51 -5.60 -0.88 -1.93
CA VAL A 51 -4.23 -0.43 -1.64
C VAL A 51 -4.27 0.84 -0.82
N HIS A 52 -3.67 0.81 0.36
CA HIS A 52 -3.44 1.99 1.20
C HIS A 52 -1.96 2.38 1.14
N LEU A 53 -1.71 3.60 0.68
CA LEU A 53 -0.40 4.23 0.73
C LEU A 53 -0.38 5.21 1.90
N VAL A 54 0.34 4.87 2.95
CA VAL A 54 0.45 5.73 4.14
C VAL A 54 1.76 6.50 4.11
N PHE A 55 1.66 7.81 3.98
CA PHE A 55 2.77 8.76 3.90
C PHE A 55 3.01 9.44 5.25
N ASP A 56 4.24 9.31 5.75
CA ASP A 56 4.69 9.94 7.01
C ASP A 56 5.66 11.13 6.77
N GLY A 57 5.85 11.57 5.52
CA GLY A 57 6.76 12.66 5.18
C GLY A 57 6.35 14.02 5.75
N PRO A 58 7.28 14.99 5.76
CA PRO A 58 7.08 16.31 6.39
C PRO A 58 5.99 17.15 5.69
N SER A 59 5.73 18.34 6.24
CA SER A 59 4.78 19.38 5.77
C SER A 59 3.33 19.21 6.23
N ASP A 60 2.63 18.14 5.85
CA ASP A 60 1.25 17.89 6.32
C ASP A 60 0.96 16.42 6.69
N PRO A 61 1.82 15.74 7.49
CA PRO A 61 1.55 14.37 7.92
C PRO A 61 0.43 14.28 8.97
N PRO A 62 -0.26 13.13 9.06
CA PRO A 62 -0.17 11.99 8.16
C PRO A 62 -1.09 12.15 6.93
N LYS A 63 -0.75 11.49 5.81
CA LYS A 63 -1.67 11.31 4.68
C LYS A 63 -1.77 9.85 4.29
N THR A 64 -2.98 9.39 4.05
CA THR A 64 -3.23 8.09 3.43
C THR A 64 -3.94 8.30 2.11
N VAL A 65 -3.43 7.71 1.05
CA VAL A 65 -4.12 7.59 -0.24
C VAL A 65 -4.60 6.15 -0.38
N ARG A 66 -5.87 5.95 -0.70
CA ARG A 66 -6.51 4.64 -0.82
C ARG A 66 -7.05 4.45 -2.23
N PHE A 67 -6.72 3.30 -2.82
CA PHE A 67 -7.20 2.84 -4.12
C PHE A 67 -8.08 1.62 -3.92
N GLU A 68 -9.28 1.62 -4.49
CA GLU A 68 -10.22 0.50 -4.48
C GLU A 68 -10.49 0.01 -5.89
N SER A 69 -9.93 -1.16 -6.22
CA SER A 69 -9.80 -1.61 -7.59
C SER A 69 -11.13 -1.90 -8.30
N ASP A 70 -12.16 -2.29 -7.56
CA ASP A 70 -13.51 -2.57 -8.12
C ASP A 70 -14.21 -1.31 -8.64
N HIS A 71 -13.75 -0.13 -8.22
CA HIS A 71 -14.26 1.16 -8.69
C HIS A 71 -13.31 1.83 -9.70
N LEU A 72 -12.10 1.28 -9.89
CA LEU A 72 -11.13 1.81 -10.83
C LEU A 72 -11.42 1.30 -12.24
N THR A 73 -11.79 2.21 -13.14
CA THR A 73 -11.95 1.91 -14.58
C THR A 73 -10.67 2.23 -15.35
N TYR A 74 -9.99 3.33 -15.02
CA TYR A 74 -8.77 3.78 -15.68
C TYR A 74 -7.94 4.70 -14.78
N LEU A 75 -6.62 4.53 -14.77
CA LEU A 75 -5.67 5.37 -14.01
C LEU A 75 -4.76 6.23 -14.90
N GLY A 76 -5.02 6.30 -16.22
CA GLY A 76 -4.15 7.02 -17.16
C GLY A 76 -3.06 6.15 -17.80
N GLY A 77 -2.72 5.02 -17.18
CA GLY A 77 -1.55 4.21 -17.52
C GLY A 77 -0.97 3.53 -16.27
N PHE A 78 0.07 2.73 -16.46
CA PHE A 78 0.75 1.97 -15.40
C PHE A 78 2.24 2.31 -15.28
N ASP A 79 2.69 3.36 -15.96
CA ASP A 79 4.04 3.90 -15.79
C ASP A 79 4.17 4.72 -14.50
N GLU A 80 5.41 4.92 -14.05
CA GLU A 80 5.70 5.55 -12.77
C GLU A 80 5.16 6.98 -12.67
N ARG A 81 5.27 7.75 -13.75
CA ARG A 81 4.87 9.16 -13.79
C ARG A 81 3.36 9.26 -13.61
N THR A 82 2.61 8.45 -14.34
CA THR A 82 1.15 8.43 -14.30
C THR A 82 0.63 8.04 -12.91
N LEU A 83 1.16 6.96 -12.33
CA LEU A 83 0.75 6.50 -11.00
C LEU A 83 1.14 7.51 -9.90
N ALA A 84 2.32 8.13 -10.00
CA ALA A 84 2.71 9.21 -9.11
C ALA A 84 1.82 10.45 -9.28
N GLY A 85 1.35 10.74 -10.50
CA GLY A 85 0.37 11.79 -10.79
C GLY A 85 -0.97 11.55 -10.11
N ALA A 86 -1.46 10.30 -10.06
CA ALA A 86 -2.67 9.94 -9.32
C ALA A 86 -2.50 10.19 -7.81
N VAL A 87 -1.35 9.83 -7.24
CA VAL A 87 -1.00 10.14 -5.85
C VAL A 87 -0.92 11.65 -5.62
N GLN A 88 -0.32 12.40 -6.54
CA GLN A 88 -0.22 13.86 -6.48
C GLN A 88 -1.62 14.52 -6.50
N LYS A 89 -2.52 14.06 -7.38
CA LYS A 89 -3.93 14.50 -7.44
C LYS A 89 -4.62 14.26 -6.10
N ALA A 90 -4.47 13.08 -5.53
CA ALA A 90 -5.04 12.73 -4.23
C ALA A 90 -4.51 13.62 -3.09
N LEU A 91 -3.19 13.80 -3.00
CA LEU A 91 -2.57 14.67 -1.99
C LEU A 91 -3.01 16.14 -2.14
N SER A 92 -3.21 16.61 -3.38
CA SER A 92 -3.76 17.95 -3.64
C SER A 92 -5.19 18.09 -3.12
N ALA A 93 -6.05 17.12 -3.42
CA ALA A 93 -7.42 17.08 -2.91
C ALA A 93 -7.48 16.92 -1.38
N GLY A 94 -6.43 16.37 -0.76
CA GLY A 94 -6.32 16.20 0.69
C GLY A 94 -5.89 17.45 1.46
N LYS A 95 -5.61 18.58 0.79
CA LYS A 95 -5.28 19.85 1.46
C LYS A 95 -6.44 20.30 2.36
N GLY A 96 -6.12 20.71 3.58
CA GLY A 96 -7.09 21.26 4.54
C GLY A 96 -7.95 20.22 5.29
N LEU A 97 -7.75 18.91 5.06
CA LEU A 97 -8.46 17.88 5.82
C LEU A 97 -8.14 17.98 7.32
N SER A 98 -9.18 17.79 8.14
CA SER A 98 -9.06 17.60 9.58
C SER A 98 -8.59 16.17 9.91
N LEU A 99 -8.01 15.95 11.09
CA LEU A 99 -7.54 14.62 11.49
C LEU A 99 -8.70 13.61 11.48
N GLY A 100 -8.52 12.49 10.79
CA GLY A 100 -9.54 11.45 10.62
C GLY A 100 -10.51 11.69 9.46
N GLU A 101 -10.53 12.88 8.87
CA GLU A 101 -11.35 13.20 7.70
C GLU A 101 -10.82 12.47 6.45
N GLU A 102 -11.75 12.05 5.60
CA GLU A 102 -11.50 11.42 4.31
C GLU A 102 -12.32 12.11 3.21
N ARG A 103 -11.76 12.14 2.00
CA ARG A 103 -12.39 12.70 0.81
C ARG A 103 -12.22 11.73 -0.35
N GLN A 104 -13.31 11.47 -1.07
CA GLN A 104 -13.26 10.82 -2.38
C GLN A 104 -12.75 11.81 -3.41
N VAL A 105 -11.72 11.42 -4.16
CA VAL A 105 -11.03 12.26 -5.15
C VAL A 105 -11.47 11.90 -6.57
N ASP A 106 -11.75 10.62 -6.79
CA ASP A 106 -12.26 10.03 -8.03
C ASP A 106 -12.93 8.69 -7.72
N ASP A 107 -13.50 8.03 -8.72
CA ASP A 107 -13.99 6.66 -8.57
C ASP A 107 -12.82 5.74 -8.14
N GLY A 108 -13.00 5.08 -7.00
CA GLY A 108 -11.97 4.21 -6.43
C GLY A 108 -10.71 4.90 -5.93
N LEU A 109 -10.66 6.24 -5.85
CA LEU A 109 -9.51 7.00 -5.33
C LEU A 109 -9.91 7.91 -4.17
N PHE A 110 -9.29 7.72 -3.02
CA PHE A 110 -9.58 8.44 -1.79
C PHE A 110 -8.31 9.00 -1.15
N VAL A 111 -8.47 10.07 -0.37
CA VAL A 111 -7.41 10.64 0.46
C VAL A 111 -7.94 10.93 1.86
N ALA A 112 -7.17 10.58 2.88
CA ALA A 112 -7.51 10.81 4.28
C ALA A 112 -6.35 11.42 5.07
N LYS A 113 -6.65 12.23 6.08
CA LYS A 113 -5.67 12.65 7.10
C LYS A 113 -5.64 11.60 8.21
N LYS A 114 -5.11 10.42 7.88
CA LYS A 114 -5.08 9.24 8.74
C LYS A 114 -3.68 8.61 8.72
N GLY A 115 -3.16 8.26 9.90
CA GLY A 115 -1.85 7.65 10.08
C GLY A 115 -1.87 6.12 10.04
N PHE A 116 -0.67 5.53 9.94
CA PHE A 116 -0.48 4.09 9.72
C PHE A 116 -1.19 3.22 10.76
N GLU A 117 -0.99 3.52 12.05
CA GLU A 117 -1.58 2.76 13.14
C GLU A 117 -3.12 2.75 13.04
N ARG A 118 -3.73 3.89 12.68
CA ARG A 118 -5.18 3.97 12.53
C ARG A 118 -5.69 3.22 11.29
N VAL A 119 -4.99 3.33 10.16
CA VAL A 119 -5.33 2.55 8.94
C VAL A 119 -5.30 1.06 9.24
N VAL A 120 -4.26 0.57 9.93
CA VAL A 120 -4.18 -0.83 10.32
C VAL A 120 -5.29 -1.18 11.32
N GLN A 121 -5.61 -0.32 12.28
CA GLN A 121 -6.66 -0.59 13.27
C GLN A 121 -8.06 -0.71 12.65
N ASP A 122 -8.35 0.08 11.63
CA ASP A 122 -9.67 0.12 10.97
C ASP A 122 -9.97 -1.11 10.11
N ARG A 123 -8.95 -1.94 9.81
CA ARG A 123 -9.11 -3.18 9.04
C ARG A 123 -10.00 -4.19 9.79
N THR A 124 -10.68 -5.06 9.05
CA THR A 124 -11.47 -6.16 9.64
C THR A 124 -10.88 -7.55 9.38
N GLU A 125 -9.90 -7.61 8.48
CA GLU A 125 -9.40 -8.83 7.90
C GLU A 125 -8.20 -9.40 8.67
N SER A 126 -7.84 -10.65 8.34
CA SER A 126 -6.66 -11.28 8.93
C SER A 126 -5.38 -10.53 8.55
N LEU A 127 -4.54 -10.25 9.54
CA LEU A 127 -3.35 -9.41 9.37
C LEU A 127 -2.08 -10.23 9.23
N TYR A 128 -1.32 -9.91 8.18
CA TYR A 128 0.00 -10.46 7.93
C TYR A 128 1.02 -9.34 7.74
N VAL A 129 2.22 -9.54 8.25
CA VAL A 129 3.33 -8.60 8.11
C VAL A 129 4.50 -9.28 7.42
N LEU A 130 5.07 -8.64 6.41
CA LEU A 130 6.23 -9.17 5.71
C LEU A 130 7.50 -9.01 6.57
N GLU A 131 8.08 -10.13 6.98
CA GLU A 131 9.30 -10.20 7.76
C GLU A 131 10.22 -11.31 7.22
N ARG A 132 11.53 -11.05 7.10
CA ARG A 132 12.52 -12.02 6.58
C ARG A 132 12.49 -13.38 7.29
N ARG A 133 12.16 -13.39 8.58
CA ARG A 133 12.10 -14.59 9.43
C ARG A 133 10.67 -15.05 9.74
N GLY A 134 9.70 -14.60 8.95
CA GLY A 134 8.32 -15.07 9.04
C GLY A 134 8.17 -16.51 8.52
N VAL A 135 6.96 -17.05 8.68
CA VAL A 135 6.57 -18.33 8.08
C VAL A 135 6.55 -18.19 6.56
N ASP A 136 7.08 -19.18 5.83
CA ASP A 136 7.05 -19.16 4.37
C ASP A 136 5.60 -19.12 3.87
N ILE A 137 5.30 -18.18 2.98
CA ILE A 137 3.96 -17.96 2.44
C ILE A 137 3.32 -19.24 1.87
N ARG A 138 4.14 -20.18 1.33
CA ARG A 138 3.66 -21.43 0.72
C ARG A 138 3.11 -22.44 1.72
N THR A 139 3.37 -22.26 3.01
CA THR A 139 2.83 -23.13 4.07
C THR A 139 1.66 -22.50 4.82
N VAL A 140 1.28 -21.28 4.43
CA VAL A 140 0.18 -20.54 5.05
C VAL A 140 -1.08 -20.74 4.21
N THR A 141 -2.15 -21.23 4.86
CA THR A 141 -3.51 -21.15 4.31
C THR A 141 -4.09 -19.78 4.64
N PHE A 142 -4.42 -19.00 3.62
CA PHE A 142 -5.03 -17.68 3.79
C PHE A 142 -6.56 -17.77 3.86
N PRO A 143 -7.21 -16.89 4.64
CA PRO A 143 -8.64 -16.66 4.51
C PRO A 143 -8.96 -15.87 3.23
N GLN A 144 -10.24 -15.81 2.86
CA GLN A 144 -10.72 -15.05 1.70
C GLN A 144 -10.43 -13.55 1.77
N ASP A 145 -10.49 -12.99 2.98
CA ASP A 145 -10.19 -11.58 3.24
C ASP A 145 -8.90 -11.44 4.05
N VAL A 146 -7.93 -10.75 3.48
CA VAL A 146 -6.57 -10.68 4.02
C VAL A 146 -5.98 -9.29 3.87
N THR A 147 -5.29 -8.83 4.91
CA THR A 147 -4.49 -7.60 4.92
C THR A 147 -3.00 -7.93 5.04
N PHE A 148 -2.21 -7.42 4.10
CA PHE A 148 -0.75 -7.45 4.14
C PHE A 148 -0.18 -6.08 4.45
N VAL A 149 0.73 -6.03 5.41
CA VAL A 149 1.46 -4.83 5.81
C VAL A 149 2.93 -4.96 5.46
N PHE A 150 3.47 -3.91 4.86
CA PHE A 150 4.88 -3.80 4.54
C PHE A 150 5.33 -2.34 4.50
N SER A 151 6.64 -2.14 4.54
CA SER A 151 7.27 -0.83 4.40
C SER A 151 7.93 -0.71 3.04
N ASP A 152 8.27 0.52 2.67
CA ASP A 152 9.05 0.85 1.48
C ASP A 152 10.52 0.33 1.59
N HIS A 153 11.48 1.09 1.07
CA HIS A 153 12.91 0.80 1.23
C HIS A 153 13.42 0.84 2.68
N LEU A 154 12.67 1.42 3.63
CA LEU A 154 13.06 1.49 5.03
C LEU A 154 12.47 0.34 5.81
N THR A 155 13.24 -0.20 6.77
CA THR A 155 12.73 -1.22 7.67
C THR A 155 11.61 -0.67 8.56
N MET A 156 10.56 -1.47 8.77
CA MET A 156 9.50 -1.16 9.72
C MET A 156 10.09 -0.85 11.12
N PRO A 157 9.73 0.27 11.76
CA PRO A 157 10.24 0.61 13.09
C PRO A 157 9.87 -0.48 14.12
N LYS A 158 10.80 -0.77 15.06
CA LYS A 158 10.58 -1.78 16.12
C LYS A 158 9.30 -1.55 16.92
N LYS A 159 8.94 -0.29 17.19
CA LYS A 159 7.70 0.06 17.91
C LYS A 159 6.46 -0.34 17.10
N THR A 160 6.46 -0.07 15.79
CA THR A 160 5.37 -0.45 14.89
C THR A 160 5.29 -1.96 14.70
N ALA A 161 6.42 -2.67 14.58
CA ALA A 161 6.40 -4.15 14.55
C ALA A 161 5.77 -4.76 15.82
N LYS A 162 6.11 -4.23 17.01
CA LYS A 162 5.47 -4.62 18.28
C LYS A 162 3.97 -4.32 18.30
N TYR A 163 3.57 -3.16 17.77
CA TYR A 163 2.16 -2.78 17.64
C TYR A 163 1.39 -3.75 16.73
N LEU A 164 1.92 -4.07 15.55
CA LEU A 164 1.33 -5.04 14.62
C LEU A 164 1.14 -6.41 15.29
N ARG A 165 2.15 -6.91 16.02
CA ARG A 165 2.04 -8.17 16.77
C ARG A 165 0.93 -8.14 17.82
N ARG A 166 0.74 -7.02 18.52
CA ARG A 166 -0.37 -6.84 19.50
C ARG A 166 -1.73 -6.86 18.82
N LEU A 167 -1.82 -6.40 17.58
CA LEU A 167 -3.04 -6.49 16.76
C LEU A 167 -3.24 -7.85 16.10
N GLY A 168 -2.43 -8.86 16.43
CA GLY A 168 -2.55 -10.22 15.89
C GLY A 168 -1.86 -10.42 14.54
N ALA A 169 -0.98 -9.52 14.10
CA ALA A 169 -0.23 -9.70 12.85
C ALA A 169 0.63 -10.96 12.87
N LYS A 170 0.42 -11.85 11.89
CA LYS A 170 1.23 -13.04 11.67
C LYS A 170 2.41 -12.71 10.74
N PRO A 171 3.67 -12.91 11.17
CA PRO A 171 4.82 -12.66 10.31
C PRO A 171 4.94 -13.74 9.23
N ILE A 172 5.09 -13.32 7.98
CA ILE A 172 5.33 -14.20 6.84
C ILE A 172 6.51 -13.72 5.99
N CYS A 173 7.12 -14.63 5.24
CA CYS A 173 8.13 -14.30 4.24
C CYS A 173 7.71 -14.86 2.87
N VAL A 174 8.18 -14.23 1.80
CA VAL A 174 7.89 -14.64 0.41
C VAL A 174 9.06 -15.38 -0.24
N GLY A 175 10.10 -15.68 0.55
CA GLY A 175 11.29 -16.38 0.09
C GLY A 175 12.55 -16.04 0.90
N PRO A 176 13.71 -16.62 0.51
CA PRO A 176 14.95 -16.53 1.27
C PRO A 176 15.72 -15.21 1.10
N ARG A 177 15.39 -14.42 0.07
CA ARG A 177 16.06 -13.16 -0.27
C ARG A 177 15.26 -11.96 0.22
N MET A 178 15.96 -10.87 0.54
CA MET A 178 15.32 -9.57 0.70
C MET A 178 14.93 -9.03 -0.67
N LEU A 179 13.65 -8.74 -0.85
CA LEU A 179 13.09 -8.26 -2.11
C LEU A 179 12.60 -6.82 -1.96
N PHE A 180 12.36 -6.16 -3.09
CA PHE A 180 11.61 -4.91 -3.08
C PHE A 180 10.15 -5.17 -2.67
N ALA A 181 9.54 -4.17 -2.02
CA ALA A 181 8.13 -4.23 -1.62
C ALA A 181 7.19 -4.61 -2.79
N SER A 182 7.45 -4.04 -3.97
CA SER A 182 6.70 -4.32 -5.20
C SER A 182 6.79 -5.79 -5.64
N GLN A 183 7.98 -6.40 -5.53
CA GLN A 183 8.17 -7.82 -5.84
C GLN A 183 7.45 -8.74 -4.84
N CYS A 184 7.41 -8.35 -3.56
CA CYS A 184 6.65 -9.08 -2.57
C CYS A 184 5.15 -9.11 -2.90
N ILE A 185 4.58 -8.00 -3.40
CA ILE A 185 3.17 -7.94 -3.83
C ILE A 185 2.89 -8.94 -4.94
N VAL A 186 3.76 -9.04 -5.95
CA VAL A 186 3.62 -10.02 -7.04
C VAL A 186 3.59 -11.45 -6.49
N LEU A 187 4.49 -11.77 -5.55
CA LEU A 187 4.56 -13.10 -4.94
C LEU A 187 3.35 -13.40 -4.05
N LEU A 188 2.84 -12.40 -3.32
CA LEU A 188 1.62 -12.51 -2.53
C LEU A 188 0.42 -12.79 -3.43
N HIS A 189 0.25 -12.00 -4.50
CA HIS A 189 -0.81 -12.22 -5.48
C HIS A 189 -0.73 -13.60 -6.11
N ASN A 190 0.45 -14.01 -6.58
CA ASN A 190 0.62 -15.32 -7.19
C ASN A 190 0.25 -16.45 -6.20
N GLU A 191 0.59 -16.33 -4.92
CA GLU A 191 0.23 -17.36 -3.95
C GLU A 191 -1.28 -17.34 -3.62
N LEU A 192 -1.91 -16.18 -3.50
CA LEU A 192 -3.37 -16.08 -3.35
C LEU A 192 -4.12 -16.62 -4.58
N ASP A 193 -3.65 -16.28 -5.79
CA ASP A 193 -4.19 -16.78 -7.06
C ASP A 193 -4.12 -18.32 -7.09
N ARG A 194 -3.02 -18.94 -6.61
CA ARG A 194 -2.87 -20.40 -6.51
C ARG A 194 -3.74 -21.06 -5.45
N GLN A 195 -4.22 -20.30 -4.47
CA GLN A 195 -5.16 -20.74 -3.44
C GLN A 195 -6.62 -20.41 -3.80
N ASP A 196 -6.89 -19.95 -5.02
CA ASP A 196 -8.22 -19.54 -5.51
C ASP A 196 -8.88 -18.44 -4.65
N ILE A 197 -8.08 -17.57 -4.04
CA ILE A 197 -8.55 -16.42 -3.25
C ILE A 197 -8.51 -15.20 -4.17
N TRP A 198 -9.62 -14.88 -4.83
CA TRP A 198 -9.74 -13.80 -5.83
C TRP A 198 -10.02 -12.44 -5.20
#